data_AF-A0A1M4PPF0-F1
#
_entry.id   AF-A0A1M4PPF0-F1
#
_cell.length_a   1.000
_cell.length_b   1.000
_cell.length_c   1.000
_cell.angle_alpha   90.00
_cell.angle_beta   90.00
_cell.angle_gamma   90.00
#
_symmetry.space_group_name_H-M   'P 1'
#
loop_
_entity.id
_entity.type
_entity.pdbx_description
1 polymer ?
#
loop_
_entity_poly.entity_id
_entity_poly.type
_entity_poly.pdbx_seq_one_letter_code
_entity_poly.pdbx_strand_id
1 'polypeptide(L)'
;MRLKTKLFGTVYQFKDIKEVLAKANEERSGDRLAGIAAKSVTEMIAAKEVLSNLTLKDLRNNSIVPYEEDEVTRVIQDLVNEKIYNQVKNRTVAELREWILDTKTRTSDIRRISRGLMEAIKKGAPAGMIFQSIAGTHGDI
;
A
#
# COMPACT_ATOMS: atom_id res chain seq x y z
N MET A 1 10.65 -0.49 -10.01
CA MET A 1 10.39 -0.13 -8.61
C MET A 1 11.46 0.82 -8.09
N ARG A 2 11.08 1.92 -7.43
CA ARG A 2 12.00 2.89 -6.81
C ARG A 2 11.74 2.93 -5.30
N LEU A 3 12.66 2.39 -4.50
CA LEU A 3 12.56 2.37 -3.02
C LEU A 3 13.36 3.48 -2.33
N LYS A 4 13.49 4.64 -3.00
CA LYS A 4 14.22 5.78 -2.46
C LYS A 4 13.62 7.10 -2.91
N THR A 5 13.62 8.08 -2.03
CA THR A 5 13.19 9.46 -2.32
C THR A 5 14.13 10.47 -1.67
N LYS A 6 14.04 11.74 -2.09
CA LYS A 6 14.82 12.83 -1.52
C LYS A 6 13.85 13.89 -0.99
N LEU A 7 13.91 14.17 0.31
CA LEU A 7 13.10 15.21 0.96
C LEU A 7 14.04 16.16 1.70
N PHE A 8 13.85 17.47 1.51
CA PHE A 8 14.63 18.53 2.17
C PHE A 8 16.16 18.35 2.12
N GLY A 9 16.68 17.83 1.01
CA GLY A 9 18.13 17.59 0.85
C GLY A 9 18.60 16.20 1.31
N THR A 10 17.83 15.50 2.14
CA THR A 10 18.15 14.17 2.67
C THR A 10 17.59 13.07 1.76
N VAL A 11 18.41 12.05 1.47
CA VAL A 11 18.00 10.87 0.72
C VAL A 11 17.54 9.79 1.70
N TYR A 12 16.31 9.32 1.52
CA TYR A 12 15.72 8.20 2.25
C TYR A 12 15.69 6.99 1.34
N GLN A 13 16.19 5.85 1.82
CA GLN A 13 16.21 4.60 1.11
C GLN A 13 15.64 3.50 2.00
N PHE A 14 14.79 2.66 1.42
CA PHE A 14 14.15 1.52 2.07
C PHE A 14 14.68 0.23 1.44
N LYS A 15 14.81 -0.81 2.26
CA LYS A 15 15.33 -2.13 1.89
C LYS A 15 14.39 -2.88 0.96
N ASP A 16 13.11 -2.89 1.30
CA ASP A 16 12.08 -3.66 0.61
C ASP A 16 10.69 -2.99 0.77
N ILE A 17 9.67 -3.56 0.11
CA ILE A 17 8.30 -3.05 0.20
C ILE A 17 7.73 -3.21 1.62
N LYS A 18 8.13 -4.23 2.37
CA LYS A 18 7.65 -4.45 3.73
C LYS A 18 8.09 -3.31 4.64
N GLU A 19 9.33 -2.85 4.52
CA GLU A 19 9.83 -1.69 5.24
C GLU A 19 9.09 -0.40 4.82
N VAL A 20 8.85 -0.20 3.51
CA VAL A 20 8.07 0.95 3.02
C VAL A 20 6.67 0.95 3.63
N LEU A 21 5.96 -0.19 3.62
CA LEU A 21 4.61 -0.32 4.18
C LEU A 21 4.60 -0.07 5.68
N ALA A 22 5.58 -0.60 6.42
CA ALA A 22 5.69 -0.40 7.86
C ALA A 22 5.97 1.07 8.23
N LYS A 23 6.89 1.73 7.51
CA LYS A 23 7.29 3.12 7.80
C LYS A 23 6.34 4.17 7.23
N ALA A 24 5.53 3.85 6.21
CA ALA A 24 4.51 4.75 5.67
C ALA A 24 3.28 4.89 6.59
N ASN A 25 3.21 4.05 7.62
CA ASN A 25 2.11 3.99 8.55
C ASN A 25 2.17 5.10 9.60
N GLU A 26 1.00 5.55 10.05
CA GLU A 26 0.94 6.34 11.27
C GLU A 26 1.44 5.54 12.46
N GLU A 27 2.07 6.23 13.39
CA GLU A 27 2.75 5.59 14.51
C GLU A 27 1.78 4.82 15.42
N ARG A 28 2.05 3.54 15.62
CA ARG A 28 1.32 2.66 16.55
C ARG A 28 2.28 2.09 17.60
N SER A 29 1.79 1.90 18.82
CA SER A 29 2.59 1.31 19.90
C SER A 29 3.15 -0.07 19.54
N GLY A 30 2.37 -0.90 18.85
CA GLY A 30 2.82 -2.21 18.37
C GLY A 30 3.97 -2.12 17.35
N ASP A 31 3.88 -1.19 16.39
CA ASP A 31 4.92 -1.02 15.35
C ASP A 31 6.22 -0.48 15.95
N ARG A 32 6.13 0.38 16.98
CA ARG A 32 7.29 0.81 17.77
C ARG A 32 7.92 -0.35 18.53
N LEU A 33 7.12 -1.16 19.22
CA LEU A 33 7.61 -2.31 20.00
C LEU A 33 8.26 -3.36 19.09
N ALA A 34 7.74 -3.54 17.87
CA ALA A 34 8.32 -4.41 16.85
C ALA A 34 9.53 -3.79 16.13
N GLY A 35 9.86 -2.52 16.39
CA GLY A 35 10.99 -1.83 15.75
C GLY A 35 10.82 -1.56 14.26
N ILE A 36 9.58 -1.55 13.75
CA ILE A 36 9.27 -1.39 12.33
C ILE A 36 8.69 -0.01 11.98
N ALA A 37 8.36 0.81 12.98
CA ALA A 37 7.89 2.17 12.80
C ALA A 37 8.97 3.09 12.18
N ALA A 38 8.54 4.15 11.52
CA ALA A 38 9.44 5.23 11.11
C ALA A 38 10.08 5.91 12.33
N LYS A 39 11.36 6.28 12.24
CA LYS A 39 12.12 6.97 13.29
C LYS A 39 11.76 8.45 13.42
N SER A 40 11.09 9.01 12.41
CA SER A 40 10.68 10.41 12.37
C SER A 40 9.49 10.61 11.43
N VAL A 41 8.77 11.70 11.64
CA VAL A 41 7.70 12.15 10.71
C VAL A 41 8.26 12.31 9.30
N THR A 42 9.47 12.86 9.12
CA THR A 42 10.07 13.04 7.79
C THR A 42 10.36 11.70 7.10
N GLU A 43 10.82 10.70 7.83
CA GLU A 43 11.00 9.33 7.29
C GLU A 43 9.65 8.70 6.92
N MET A 44 8.60 8.93 7.73
CA MET A 44 7.24 8.48 7.41
C MET A 44 6.72 9.14 6.11
N ILE A 45 6.88 10.45 5.96
CA ILE A 45 6.50 11.15 4.72
C ILE A 45 7.33 10.64 3.54
N ALA A 46 8.62 10.37 3.72
CA ALA A 46 9.46 9.75 2.69
C ALA A 46 8.96 8.35 2.30
N ALA A 47 8.52 7.55 3.26
CA ALA A 47 7.96 6.23 3.02
C ALA A 47 6.60 6.32 2.29
N LYS A 48 5.72 7.25 2.68
CA LYS A 48 4.46 7.53 1.98
C LYS A 48 4.70 7.98 0.53
N GLU A 49 5.71 8.81 0.29
CA GLU A 49 6.11 9.24 -1.06
C GLU A 49 6.67 8.08 -1.89
N VAL A 50 7.46 7.19 -1.30
CA VAL A 50 7.92 5.98 -2.00
C VAL A 50 6.72 5.07 -2.32
N LEU A 51 5.84 4.85 -1.35
CA LEU A 51 4.64 4.02 -1.50
C LEU A 51 3.70 4.56 -2.58
N SER A 52 3.49 5.87 -2.64
CA SER A 52 2.60 6.53 -3.60
C SER A 52 3.04 6.26 -5.06
N ASN A 53 4.35 6.13 -5.28
CA ASN A 53 4.98 5.86 -6.57
C ASN A 53 5.10 4.35 -6.90
N LEU A 54 4.75 3.44 -5.99
CA LEU A 54 4.74 2.01 -6.28
C LEU A 54 3.53 1.64 -7.14
N THR A 55 3.72 0.70 -8.06
CA THR A 55 2.61 0.17 -8.86
C THR A 55 1.85 -0.92 -8.11
N LEU A 56 0.59 -1.14 -8.48
CA LEU A 56 -0.19 -2.28 -7.96
C LEU A 56 0.46 -3.63 -8.30
N LYS A 57 1.24 -3.68 -9.38
CA LYS A 57 2.10 -4.81 -9.73
C LYS A 57 3.24 -5.02 -8.75
N ASP A 58 3.94 -3.95 -8.38
CA ASP A 58 5.04 -4.05 -7.42
C ASP A 58 4.53 -4.61 -6.08
N LEU A 59 3.38 -4.12 -5.61
CA LEU A 59 2.76 -4.61 -4.37
C LEU A 59 2.33 -6.07 -4.45
N ARG A 60 1.70 -6.48 -5.56
CA ARG A 60 1.22 -7.87 -5.72
C ARG A 60 2.36 -8.88 -5.76
N ASN A 61 3.42 -8.55 -6.49
CA ASN A 61 4.55 -9.46 -6.73
C ASN A 61 5.49 -9.57 -5.52
N ASN A 62 5.40 -8.65 -4.56
CA ASN A 62 6.23 -8.63 -3.36
C ASN A 62 5.34 -8.73 -2.12
N SER A 63 4.64 -9.86 -2.01
CA SER A 63 3.82 -10.16 -0.83
C SER A 63 4.68 -10.20 0.43
N ILE A 64 4.15 -9.69 1.54
CA ILE A 64 4.87 -9.60 2.84
C ILE A 64 5.27 -11.00 3.34
N VAL A 65 4.47 -12.01 3.01
CA VAL A 65 4.73 -13.42 3.26
C VAL A 65 4.72 -14.13 1.89
N PRO A 66 5.67 -15.04 1.61
CA PRO A 66 5.69 -15.79 0.36
C PRO A 66 4.44 -16.66 0.15
N TYR A 67 4.05 -16.86 -1.10
CA TYR A 67 2.87 -17.67 -1.47
C TYR A 67 3.02 -19.13 -1.03
N GLU A 68 4.22 -19.67 -1.11
CA GLU A 68 4.54 -21.06 -0.78
C GLU A 68 4.46 -21.31 0.73
N GLU A 69 4.75 -20.28 1.52
CA GLU A 69 4.90 -20.36 2.98
C GLU A 69 3.59 -20.08 3.74
N ASP A 70 2.58 -19.46 3.11
CA ASP A 70 1.38 -18.99 3.80
C ASP A 70 0.08 -19.25 3.03
N GLU A 71 -0.81 -20.03 3.66
CA GLU A 71 -2.14 -20.34 3.13
C GLU A 71 -3.02 -19.11 2.93
N VAL A 72 -2.90 -18.12 3.82
CA VAL A 72 -3.70 -16.90 3.72
C VAL A 72 -3.29 -16.12 2.48
N THR A 73 -1.99 -15.98 2.23
CA THR A 73 -1.42 -15.37 1.03
C THR A 73 -1.86 -16.11 -0.23
N ARG A 74 -1.92 -17.46 -0.22
CA ARG A 74 -2.43 -18.23 -1.35
C ARG A 74 -3.87 -17.90 -1.69
N VAL A 75 -4.76 -18.02 -0.71
CA VAL A 75 -6.19 -17.74 -0.87
C VAL A 75 -6.41 -16.31 -1.38
N ILE A 76 -5.67 -15.37 -0.80
CA ILE A 76 -5.64 -13.97 -1.21
C ILE A 76 -5.32 -13.80 -2.69
N GLN A 77 -4.21 -14.40 -3.16
CA GLN A 77 -3.70 -14.22 -4.51
C GLN A 77 -4.58 -14.95 -5.53
N ASP A 78 -5.12 -16.11 -5.17
CA ASP A 78 -5.96 -16.95 -6.04
C ASP A 78 -7.36 -16.35 -6.25
N LEU A 79 -7.85 -15.53 -5.31
CA LEU A 79 -9.14 -14.84 -5.44
C LEU A 79 -9.08 -13.60 -6.34
N VAL A 80 -7.89 -13.19 -6.80
CA VAL A 80 -7.73 -12.02 -7.67
C VAL A 80 -8.28 -12.31 -9.07
N ASN A 81 -9.20 -11.47 -9.53
CA ASN A 81 -9.63 -11.53 -10.92
C ASN A 81 -8.53 -10.98 -11.85
N GLU A 82 -7.80 -11.87 -12.52
CA GLU A 82 -6.70 -11.50 -13.42
C GLU A 82 -7.08 -10.54 -14.54
N LYS A 83 -8.28 -10.68 -15.11
CA LYS A 83 -8.73 -9.80 -16.20
C LYS A 83 -8.88 -8.36 -15.73
N ILE A 84 -9.44 -8.16 -14.54
CA ILE A 84 -9.61 -6.83 -13.93
C ILE A 84 -8.25 -6.32 -13.45
N TYR A 85 -7.46 -7.15 -12.78
CA TYR A 85 -6.13 -6.80 -12.31
C TYR A 85 -5.23 -6.29 -13.46
N ASN A 86 -5.24 -6.98 -14.59
CA ASN A 86 -4.45 -6.58 -15.76
C ASN A 86 -4.78 -5.18 -16.31
N GLN A 87 -5.99 -4.66 -16.05
CA GLN A 87 -6.40 -3.30 -16.46
C GLN A 87 -5.82 -2.22 -15.54
N VAL A 88 -5.45 -2.57 -14.31
CA VAL A 88 -5.03 -1.61 -13.27
C VAL A 88 -3.62 -1.82 -12.75
N LYS A 89 -2.98 -2.97 -13.04
CA LYS A 89 -1.68 -3.37 -12.45
C LYS A 89 -0.56 -2.34 -12.59
N ASN A 90 -0.58 -1.56 -13.66
CA ASN A 90 0.45 -0.55 -13.94
C ASN A 90 0.16 0.81 -13.28
N ARG A 91 -1.02 0.97 -12.66
CA ARG A 91 -1.34 2.19 -11.93
C ARG A 91 -0.49 2.28 -10.67
N THR A 92 -0.09 3.49 -10.30
CA THR A 92 0.53 3.75 -9.01
C THR A 92 -0.51 3.76 -7.90
N VAL A 93 -0.05 3.65 -6.64
CA VAL A 93 -0.92 3.83 -5.47
C VAL A 93 -1.54 5.23 -5.46
N ALA A 94 -0.80 6.26 -5.87
CA ALA A 94 -1.31 7.62 -6.02
C ALA A 94 -2.43 7.70 -7.08
N GLU A 95 -2.24 7.10 -8.25
CA GLU A 95 -3.27 7.08 -9.30
C GLU A 95 -4.51 6.29 -8.88
N LEU A 96 -4.34 5.20 -8.13
CA LEU A 96 -5.47 4.45 -7.57
C LEU A 96 -6.24 5.30 -6.56
N ARG A 97 -5.53 6.03 -5.68
CA ARG A 97 -6.12 6.97 -4.72
C ARG A 97 -6.96 8.03 -5.41
N GLU A 98 -6.38 8.72 -6.38
CA GLU A 98 -7.09 9.77 -7.10
C GLU A 98 -8.30 9.22 -7.84
N TRP A 99 -8.16 8.05 -8.46
CA TRP A 99 -9.29 7.39 -9.10
C TRP A 99 -10.42 7.05 -8.13
N ILE A 100 -10.13 6.59 -6.90
CA ILE A 100 -11.15 6.30 -5.88
C ILE A 100 -11.87 7.58 -5.43
N LEU A 101 -11.15 8.71 -5.34
CA LEU A 101 -11.66 9.98 -4.84
C LEU A 101 -12.33 10.85 -5.93
N ASP A 102 -12.18 10.50 -7.20
CA ASP A 102 -12.80 11.22 -8.32
C ASP A 102 -14.34 11.15 -8.23
N THR A 103 -15.01 12.30 -8.37
CA THR A 103 -16.47 12.41 -8.37
C THR A 103 -17.15 11.64 -9.52
N LYS A 104 -16.39 11.32 -10.57
CA LYS A 104 -16.83 10.49 -11.70
C LYS A 104 -16.81 9.00 -11.39
N THR A 105 -16.08 8.57 -10.36
CA THR A 105 -15.95 7.16 -10.00
C THR A 105 -17.16 6.70 -9.19
N ARG A 106 -17.90 5.73 -9.74
CA ARG A 106 -19.10 5.21 -9.08
C ARG A 106 -18.75 4.07 -8.14
N THR A 107 -19.60 3.85 -7.13
CA THR A 107 -19.46 2.73 -6.20
C THR A 107 -19.45 1.36 -6.90
N SER A 108 -20.11 1.23 -8.06
CA SER A 108 -20.07 0.03 -8.91
C SER A 108 -18.67 -0.21 -9.49
N ASP A 109 -17.98 0.86 -9.89
CA ASP A 109 -16.65 0.78 -10.49
C ASP A 109 -15.63 0.40 -9.42
N ILE A 110 -15.72 1.01 -8.23
CA ILE A 110 -14.92 0.64 -7.06
C ILE A 110 -15.11 -0.84 -6.75
N ARG A 111 -16.35 -1.31 -6.61
CA ARG A 111 -16.63 -2.74 -6.35
C ARG A 111 -16.05 -3.67 -7.40
N ARG A 112 -16.08 -3.27 -8.67
CA ARG A 112 -15.49 -4.04 -9.77
C ARG A 112 -13.97 -4.13 -9.63
N ILE A 113 -13.29 -2.99 -9.44
CA ILE A 113 -11.83 -2.95 -9.29
C ILE A 113 -11.38 -3.62 -7.98
N SER A 114 -12.17 -3.53 -6.90
CA SER A 114 -11.93 -4.24 -5.64
C SER A 114 -11.86 -5.76 -5.84
N ARG A 115 -12.59 -6.36 -6.79
CA ARG A 115 -12.44 -7.81 -7.08
C ARG A 115 -11.10 -8.15 -7.72
N GLY A 116 -10.40 -7.18 -8.31
CA GLY A 116 -9.06 -7.35 -8.86
C GLY A 116 -7.93 -6.93 -7.91
N LEU A 117 -8.23 -6.28 -6.78
CA LEU A 117 -7.22 -5.72 -5.87
C LEU A 117 -7.39 -6.12 -4.40
N MET A 118 -8.63 -6.36 -3.95
CA MET A 118 -9.02 -6.12 -2.55
C MET A 118 -9.14 -7.38 -1.68
N GLU A 119 -9.10 -8.60 -2.21
CA GLU A 119 -8.94 -9.79 -1.34
C GLU A 119 -7.53 -9.82 -0.74
N ALA A 120 -6.49 -9.45 -1.51
CA ALA A 120 -5.12 -9.32 -1.02
C ALA A 120 -4.92 -8.22 0.01
N ILE A 121 -5.57 -7.08 -0.24
CA ILE A 121 -5.52 -5.91 0.62
C ILE A 121 -6.43 -6.09 1.85
N LYS A 122 -7.48 -6.94 1.81
CA LYS A 122 -8.36 -7.20 2.96
C LYS A 122 -7.74 -8.08 4.04
N LYS A 123 -6.84 -9.00 3.69
CA LYS A 123 -6.43 -10.09 4.59
C LYS A 123 -4.93 -10.15 4.92
N GLY A 124 -4.04 -9.48 4.18
CA GLY A 124 -2.58 -9.61 4.37
C GLY A 124 -1.80 -8.30 4.61
N ALA A 125 -2.24 -7.18 4.03
CA ALA A 125 -1.83 -5.85 4.45
C ALA A 125 -2.99 -5.28 5.29
N PRO A 126 -2.77 -4.55 6.39
CA PRO A 126 -3.87 -3.90 7.05
C PRO A 126 -4.49 -2.95 6.02
N ALA A 127 -5.69 -3.27 5.53
CA ALA A 127 -6.44 -2.44 4.60
C ALA A 127 -6.50 -0.98 5.11
N GLY A 128 -6.49 -0.82 6.44
CA GLY A 128 -6.32 0.46 7.12
C GLY A 128 -5.04 1.22 6.75
N MET A 129 -3.88 0.60 6.52
CA MET A 129 -2.63 1.31 6.15
C MET A 129 -2.74 1.99 4.79
N ILE A 130 -3.29 1.29 3.78
CA ILE A 130 -3.43 1.85 2.42
C ILE A 130 -4.56 2.88 2.44
N PHE A 131 -5.71 2.59 3.03
CA PHE A 131 -6.77 3.59 3.14
C PHE A 131 -6.39 4.80 4.02
N GLN A 132 -5.52 4.68 5.03
CA GLN A 132 -5.01 5.83 5.79
C GLN A 132 -3.98 6.64 5.00
N SER A 133 -3.07 5.97 4.28
CA SER A 133 -2.11 6.61 3.40
C SER A 133 -2.80 7.32 2.21
N ILE A 134 -3.91 6.76 1.73
CA ILE A 134 -4.78 7.33 0.68
C ILE A 134 -5.74 8.39 1.24
N ALA A 135 -6.36 8.20 2.40
CA ALA A 135 -7.38 9.13 2.87
C ALA A 135 -6.79 10.42 3.41
N GLY A 136 -5.54 10.43 3.91
CA GLY A 136 -4.84 11.61 4.43
C GLY A 136 -5.77 12.55 5.20
N THR A 137 -5.84 12.41 6.54
CA THR A 137 -6.71 13.12 7.54
C THR A 137 -7.99 12.33 7.92
N HIS A 138 -8.52 12.31 9.15
CA HIS A 138 -8.38 13.17 10.33
C HIS A 138 -8.33 12.30 11.60
N GLY A 139 -7.39 12.62 12.50
CA GLY A 139 -7.38 12.16 13.89
C GLY A 139 -7.12 13.35 14.80
N ASP A 140 -7.91 14.41 14.63
CA ASP A 140 -8.24 15.26 15.76
C ASP A 140 -9.41 14.58 16.49
N ILE A 141 -9.30 14.59 17.82
CA ILE A 141 -10.17 14.04 18.89
C ILE A 141 -9.77 12.63 19.36
#